data_AF-A0A376IZY4-F1
#
_entry.id   AF-A0A376IZY4-F1
#
_cell.length_a   1.000
_cell.length_b   1.000
_cell.length_c   1.000
_cell.angle_alpha   90.00
_cell.angle_beta   90.00
_cell.angle_gamma   90.00
#
_symmetry.space_group_name_H-M   'P 1'
#
loop_
_entity.id
_entity.type
_entity.pdbx_description
1 polymer ?
#
loop_
_entity_poly.entity_id
_entity_poly.type
_entity_poly.pdbx_seq_one_letter_code
_entity_poly.pdbx_strand_id
1 'polypeptide(L)'
;MWLASGGDWFFELNETEQQEAINLLLKFHRLPHIIEITNDIIKYVIAHADYPGNEYLFGKEIAERELLWPVDRVQKSLNGELQQINGADYFIFGHMMFDNIQTFANQIYIDTGSPKSGRLSFYKIK
;
A
#
# COMPACT_ATOMS: atom_id res chain seq x y z
N MET A 1 -18.52 -4.01 -3.69
CA MET A 1 -18.00 -5.10 -2.84
C MET A 1 -17.75 -4.67 -1.39
N TRP A 2 -18.23 -3.50 -0.94
CA TRP A 2 -17.85 -2.93 0.36
C TRP A 2 -18.28 -3.76 1.58
N LEU A 3 -19.56 -4.11 1.68
CA LEU A 3 -20.09 -4.93 2.79
C LEU A 3 -19.41 -6.30 2.91
N ALA A 4 -19.20 -6.99 1.78
CA ALA A 4 -18.55 -8.30 1.75
C ALA A 4 -17.05 -8.26 2.12
N SER A 5 -16.47 -7.07 2.26
CA SER A 5 -15.06 -6.84 2.58
C SER A 5 -14.86 -6.16 3.94
N GLY A 6 -15.81 -6.31 4.87
CA GLY A 6 -15.72 -5.78 6.24
C GLY A 6 -16.16 -4.32 6.37
N GLY A 7 -17.08 -3.87 5.50
CA GLY A 7 -17.68 -2.53 5.57
C GLY A 7 -18.92 -2.43 6.48
N ASP A 8 -19.25 -3.50 7.20
CA ASP A 8 -20.43 -3.66 8.04
C ASP A 8 -20.44 -2.74 9.28
N TRP A 9 -19.27 -2.40 9.83
CA TRP A 9 -19.12 -1.47 10.95
C TRP A 9 -19.87 -0.13 10.75
N PHE A 10 -20.02 0.33 9.50
CA PHE A 10 -20.71 1.57 9.19
C PHE A 10 -22.18 1.54 9.62
N PHE A 11 -22.83 0.38 9.56
CA PHE A 11 -24.25 0.21 9.93
C PHE A 11 -24.46 0.09 11.44
N GLU A 12 -23.38 -0.05 12.22
CA GLU A 12 -23.42 -0.04 13.68
C GLU A 12 -23.33 1.39 14.26
N LEU A 13 -22.98 2.37 13.43
CA LEU A 13 -22.85 3.78 13.81
C LEU A 13 -24.20 4.48 13.95
N ASN A 14 -24.24 5.52 14.79
CA ASN A 14 -25.37 6.45 14.81
C ASN A 14 -25.34 7.43 13.62
N GLU A 15 -26.44 8.17 13.39
CA GLU A 15 -26.59 9.06 12.23
C GLU A 15 -25.47 10.13 12.11
N THR A 16 -25.01 10.67 13.25
CA THR A 16 -23.96 11.71 13.25
C THR A 16 -22.61 11.11 12.85
N GLU A 17 -22.29 9.93 13.40
CA GLU A 17 -21.06 9.19 13.07
C GLU A 17 -21.05 8.71 11.62
N GLN A 18 -22.19 8.26 11.09
CA GLN A 18 -22.31 7.90 9.67
C GLN A 18 -22.02 9.11 8.76
N GLN A 19 -22.57 10.27 9.10
CA GLN A 19 -22.34 11.49 8.33
C GLN A 19 -20.86 11.92 8.38
N GLU A 20 -20.21 11.76 9.54
CA GLU A 20 -18.78 11.98 9.70
C GLU A 20 -17.96 10.99 8.85
N ALA A 21 -18.27 9.70 8.92
CA ALA A 21 -17.61 8.66 8.14
C ALA A 21 -17.73 8.92 6.63
N ILE A 22 -18.91 9.30 6.13
CA ILE A 22 -19.11 9.70 4.73
C ILE A 22 -18.20 10.88 4.36
N ASN A 23 -18.17 11.92 5.20
CA ASN A 23 -17.33 13.10 4.95
C ASN A 23 -15.84 12.73 4.91
N LEU A 24 -15.39 11.81 5.77
CA LEU A 24 -14.01 11.32 5.78
C LEU A 24 -13.69 10.46 4.56
N LEU A 25 -14.60 9.57 4.14
CA LEU A 25 -14.43 8.74 2.94
C LEU A 25 -14.34 9.61 1.67
N LEU A 26 -15.14 10.66 1.56
CA LEU A 26 -15.09 11.61 0.44
C LEU A 26 -13.77 12.41 0.43
N LYS A 27 -13.20 12.73 1.59
CA LYS A 27 -11.86 13.33 1.69
C LYS A 27 -10.78 12.33 1.30
N PHE A 28 -10.87 11.10 1.79
CA PHE A 28 -9.93 10.02 1.48
C PHE A 28 -9.86 9.74 -0.02
N HIS A 29 -10.99 9.78 -0.73
CA HIS A 29 -11.05 9.58 -2.18
C HIS A 29 -10.18 10.57 -2.99
N ARG A 30 -9.79 11.70 -2.40
CA ARG A 30 -8.94 12.71 -3.04
C ARG A 30 -7.45 12.56 -2.71
N LEU A 31 -7.09 11.63 -1.84
CA LEU A 31 -5.69 11.40 -1.46
C LEU A 31 -4.95 10.71 -2.62
N PRO A 32 -3.63 10.97 -2.74
CA PRO A 32 -2.83 10.32 -3.78
C PRO A 32 -2.68 8.82 -3.49
N HIS A 33 -2.71 8.02 -4.55
CA HIS A 33 -2.44 6.57 -4.46
C HIS A 33 -0.94 6.24 -4.33
N ILE A 34 -0.07 7.20 -4.70
CA ILE A 34 1.38 7.06 -4.66
C ILE A 34 1.96 8.28 -3.95
N ILE A 35 2.85 8.05 -2.99
CA ILE A 35 3.61 9.09 -2.32
C ILE A 35 5.09 8.90 -2.67
N GLU A 36 5.72 9.92 -3.26
CA GLU A 36 7.18 9.98 -3.42
C GLU A 36 7.76 10.77 -2.23
N ILE A 37 8.77 10.21 -1.57
CA ILE A 37 9.56 10.89 -0.55
C ILE A 37 11.01 10.83 -0.98
N THR A 38 11.62 11.97 -1.20
CA THR A 38 13.04 12.07 -1.54
C THR A 38 13.76 12.89 -0.48
N ASN A 39 14.95 12.43 -0.10
CA ASN A 39 16.00 13.31 0.42
C ASN A 39 17.05 13.49 -0.70
N ASP A 40 18.12 14.26 -0.45
CA ASP A 40 19.17 14.52 -1.46
C ASP A 40 19.92 13.25 -1.93
N ILE A 41 19.71 12.10 -1.29
CA ILE A 41 20.49 10.87 -1.43
C ILE A 41 19.62 9.66 -1.81
N ILE A 42 18.38 9.60 -1.34
CA ILE A 42 17.50 8.43 -1.41
C ILE A 42 16.07 8.84 -1.74
N LYS A 43 15.47 8.11 -2.68
CA LYS A 43 14.08 8.21 -3.07
C LYS A 43 13.29 6.96 -2.66
N TYR A 44 12.22 7.18 -1.89
CA TYR A 44 11.21 6.19 -1.53
C TYR A 44 9.92 6.45 -2.30
N VAL A 45 9.28 5.37 -2.75
CA VAL A 45 7.94 5.39 -3.34
C VAL A 45 7.03 4.51 -2.49
N ILE A 46 5.91 5.07 -2.03
CA ILE A 46 4.96 4.36 -1.18
C ILE A 46 3.66 4.19 -1.97
N ALA A 47 3.15 2.95 -2.04
CA ALA A 47 1.85 2.62 -2.60
C ALA A 47 1.18 1.53 -1.75
N HIS A 48 -0.12 1.29 -1.94
CA HIS A 48 -0.84 0.32 -1.10
C HIS A 48 -0.39 -1.13 -1.33
N ALA A 49 -0.45 -1.62 -2.57
CA ALA A 49 -0.18 -3.02 -2.90
C ALA A 49 1.04 -3.22 -3.82
N ASP A 50 1.12 -2.45 -4.92
CA ASP A 50 2.22 -2.55 -5.88
C ASP A 50 2.37 -1.25 -6.71
N TYR A 51 3.43 -1.19 -7.52
CA TYR A 51 3.57 -0.28 -8.65
C TYR A 51 3.71 -1.07 -9.96
N PRO A 52 2.89 -0.84 -10.99
CA PRO A 52 2.93 -1.64 -12.21
C PRO A 52 4.15 -1.35 -13.09
N GLY A 53 4.76 -2.41 -13.60
CA GLY A 53 5.93 -2.35 -14.48
C GLY A 53 7.26 -2.33 -13.73
N ASN A 54 8.33 -1.96 -14.43
CA ASN A 54 9.72 -2.07 -13.93
C ASN A 54 10.44 -0.72 -13.87
N GLU A 55 9.74 0.38 -14.13
CA GLU A 55 10.30 1.72 -14.12
C GLU A 55 9.27 2.71 -13.59
N TYR A 56 9.61 3.32 -12.47
CA TYR A 56 8.84 4.37 -11.83
C TYR A 56 9.10 5.71 -12.47
N LEU A 57 8.01 6.43 -12.75
CA LEU A 57 8.01 7.80 -13.22
C LEU A 57 7.02 8.62 -12.38
N PHE A 58 7.50 9.75 -11.85
CA PHE A 58 6.67 10.66 -11.07
C PHE A 58 5.53 11.21 -11.94
N GLY A 59 4.31 11.20 -11.39
CA GLY A 59 3.11 11.71 -12.07
C GLY A 59 2.58 10.83 -13.21
N LYS A 60 3.15 9.64 -13.46
CA LYS A 60 2.62 8.70 -14.45
C LYS A 60 1.19 8.29 -14.08
N GLU A 61 0.26 8.46 -15.02
CA GLU A 61 -1.11 7.98 -14.84
C GLU A 61 -1.15 6.46 -14.79
N ILE A 62 -1.72 5.94 -13.71
CA ILE A 62 -1.83 4.52 -13.43
C ILE A 62 -3.25 4.26 -12.94
N ALA A 63 -3.88 3.21 -13.47
CA ALA A 63 -5.21 2.80 -13.04
C ALA A 63 -5.16 2.35 -11.56
N GLU A 64 -6.09 2.84 -10.74
CA GLU A 64 -6.12 2.55 -9.29
C GLU A 64 -6.05 1.05 -8.97
N ARG A 65 -6.72 0.24 -9.79
CA ARG A 65 -6.73 -1.21 -9.62
C ARG A 65 -5.34 -1.85 -9.63
N GLU A 66 -4.39 -1.25 -10.33
CA GLU A 66 -3.01 -1.73 -10.48
C GLU A 66 -2.13 -1.32 -9.29
N LEU A 67 -2.62 -0.42 -8.42
CA LEU A 67 -1.91 0.04 -7.22
C LEU A 67 -2.50 -0.57 -5.94
N LEU A 68 -3.79 -0.92 -5.95
CA LEU A 68 -4.56 -1.28 -4.75
C LEU A 68 -4.74 -2.80 -4.53
N TRP A 69 -4.56 -3.63 -5.55
CA TRP A 69 -4.94 -5.05 -5.51
C TRP A 69 -3.88 -6.07 -5.96
N PRO A 70 -2.87 -5.75 -6.79
CA PRO A 70 -1.99 -6.78 -7.30
C PRO A 70 -1.18 -7.45 -6.20
N VAL A 71 -1.05 -8.77 -6.33
CA VAL A 71 -0.16 -9.61 -5.51
C VAL A 71 0.85 -10.38 -6.37
N ASP A 72 0.79 -10.25 -7.69
CA ASP A 72 1.59 -11.06 -8.63
C ASP A 72 3.10 -10.85 -8.43
N ARG A 73 3.54 -9.60 -8.22
CA ARG A 73 4.97 -9.30 -8.00
C ARG A 73 5.47 -9.97 -6.74
N VAL A 74 4.76 -9.82 -5.62
CA VAL A 74 5.17 -10.42 -4.35
C VAL A 74 5.12 -11.94 -4.40
N GLN A 75 4.15 -12.52 -5.10
CA GLN A 75 4.09 -13.97 -5.34
C GLN A 75 5.29 -14.48 -6.15
N LYS A 76 5.67 -13.77 -7.21
CA LYS A 76 6.90 -14.07 -7.98
C LYS A 76 8.15 -13.98 -7.11
N SER A 77 8.27 -12.93 -6.30
CA SER A 77 9.39 -12.79 -5.36
C SER A 77 9.46 -13.94 -4.35
N LEU A 78 8.32 -14.41 -3.85
CA LEU A 78 8.25 -15.59 -2.97
C LEU A 78 8.68 -16.89 -3.68
N ASN A 79 8.53 -16.96 -5.00
CA ASN A 79 9.03 -18.05 -5.83
C ASN A 79 10.51 -17.87 -6.26
N GLY A 80 11.19 -16.83 -5.76
CA GLY A 80 12.60 -16.55 -6.06
C GLY A 80 12.83 -15.67 -7.29
N GLU A 81 11.77 -15.21 -7.95
CA GLU A 81 11.86 -14.30 -9.10
C GLU A 81 11.94 -12.84 -8.62
N LEU A 82 13.15 -12.42 -8.23
CA LEU A 82 13.40 -11.06 -7.74
C LEU A 82 13.59 -10.08 -8.90
N GLN A 83 12.78 -9.02 -8.92
CA GLN A 83 12.88 -7.96 -9.92
C GLN A 83 12.84 -6.58 -9.26
N GLN A 84 13.84 -5.75 -9.55
CA GLN A 84 13.83 -4.35 -9.14
C GLN A 84 12.83 -3.53 -9.96
N ILE A 85 12.28 -2.51 -9.33
CA ILE A 85 11.58 -1.42 -10.01
C ILE A 85 12.56 -0.24 -10.07
N ASN A 86 12.93 0.19 -11.26
CA ASN A 86 13.83 1.32 -11.47
C ASN A 86 13.12 2.65 -11.15
N GLY A 87 13.87 3.75 -11.08
CA GLY A 87 13.33 5.11 -10.92
C GLY A 87 13.15 5.57 -9.47
N ALA A 88 13.31 4.66 -8.49
CA ALA A 88 13.45 4.97 -7.07
C ALA A 88 14.34 3.91 -6.37
N ASP A 89 14.92 4.28 -5.23
CA ASP A 89 15.80 3.40 -4.47
C ASP A 89 15.01 2.32 -3.74
N TYR A 90 13.84 2.67 -3.20
CA TYR A 90 12.98 1.74 -2.46
C TYR A 90 11.50 1.98 -2.73
N PHE A 91 10.74 0.89 -2.74
CA PHE A 91 9.30 0.87 -2.79
C PHE A 91 8.77 0.30 -1.47
N ILE A 92 7.79 0.94 -0.84
CA ILE A 92 7.18 0.48 0.40
C ILE A 92 5.72 0.15 0.12
N PHE A 93 5.35 -1.11 0.39
CA PHE A 93 4.02 -1.64 0.15
C PHE A 93 3.43 -2.26 1.43
N GLY A 94 2.11 -2.29 1.48
CA GLY A 94 1.33 -3.08 2.45
C GLY A 94 0.62 -4.22 1.73
N HIS A 95 -0.68 -4.36 2.02
CA HIS A 95 -1.64 -5.26 1.35
C HIS A 95 -1.39 -6.76 1.58
N MET A 96 -0.19 -7.25 1.22
CA MET A 96 0.22 -8.61 1.49
C MET A 96 0.83 -8.72 2.88
N MET A 97 0.18 -9.51 3.73
CA MET A 97 0.58 -9.74 5.12
C MET A 97 1.75 -10.71 5.25
N PHE A 98 2.71 -10.39 6.11
CA PHE A 98 3.85 -11.22 6.49
C PHE A 98 4.04 -11.27 8.01
N ASP A 99 4.73 -12.29 8.53
CA ASP A 99 5.03 -12.37 9.97
C ASP A 99 6.01 -11.28 10.43
N ASN A 100 6.88 -10.81 9.52
CA ASN A 100 7.86 -9.75 9.74
C ASN A 100 8.03 -8.96 8.44
N ILE A 101 8.51 -7.71 8.54
CA ILE A 101 8.84 -6.89 7.36
C ILE A 101 9.73 -7.70 6.41
N GLN A 102 9.31 -7.78 5.15
CA GLN A 102 10.05 -8.48 4.09
C GLN A 102 10.61 -7.48 3.10
N THR A 103 11.79 -7.79 2.56
CA THR A 103 12.37 -7.03 1.45
C THR A 103 12.69 -7.98 0.31
N PHE A 104 12.16 -7.68 -0.87
CA PHE A 104 12.46 -8.39 -2.10
C PHE A 104 13.01 -7.38 -3.11
N ALA A 105 14.23 -7.60 -3.60
CA ALA A 105 14.93 -6.63 -4.44
C ALA A 105 14.95 -5.23 -3.80
N ASN A 106 14.15 -4.28 -4.31
CA ASN A 106 13.97 -2.95 -3.71
C ASN A 106 12.54 -2.66 -3.22
N GLN A 107 11.72 -3.69 -3.01
CA GLN A 107 10.37 -3.58 -2.47
C GLN A 107 10.33 -4.07 -1.02
N ILE A 108 9.80 -3.23 -0.12
CA ILE A 108 9.71 -3.45 1.32
C ILE A 108 8.24 -3.60 1.67
N TYR A 109 7.85 -4.78 2.15
CA TYR A 109 6.49 -5.11 2.56
C TYR A 109 6.38 -4.96 4.07
N ILE A 110 5.55 -4.02 4.52
CA ILE A 110 5.42 -3.65 5.92
C ILE A 110 4.09 -4.06 6.54
N ASP A 111 3.22 -4.77 5.84
CA ASP A 111 1.98 -5.25 6.46
C ASP A 111 2.27 -6.50 7.30
N THR A 112 2.28 -6.35 8.63
CA THR A 112 2.40 -7.47 9.56
C THR A 112 1.08 -8.03 10.06
N GLY A 113 -0.03 -7.71 9.38
CA GLY A 113 -1.34 -8.28 9.63
C GLY A 113 -1.94 -7.88 10.97
N SER A 114 -1.77 -6.62 11.40
CA SER A 114 -2.18 -6.11 12.73
C SER A 114 -3.60 -6.54 13.17
N PRO A 115 -4.64 -6.52 12.31
CA PRO A 115 -5.99 -6.96 12.70
C PRO A 115 -6.07 -8.44 13.15
N LYS A 116 -5.17 -9.29 12.67
CA LYS A 116 -5.14 -10.73 12.99
C LYS A 116 -4.01 -11.09 13.97
N SER A 117 -2.83 -10.50 13.80
CA SER A 117 -1.62 -10.84 14.55
C SER A 117 -1.41 -9.98 15.80
N GLY A 118 -2.07 -8.82 15.89
CA GLY A 118 -1.79 -7.79 16.90
C GLY A 118 -0.48 -7.02 16.66
N ARG A 119 0.27 -7.33 15.59
CA ARG A 119 1.58 -6.73 15.30
C ARG A 119 1.43 -5.57 14.32
N LEU A 120 1.76 -4.37 14.79
CA LEU A 120 1.91 -3.18 13.96
C LEU A 120 3.39 -2.92 13.71
N SER A 121 3.77 -2.69 12.45
CA SER A 121 5.14 -2.46 12.03
C SER A 121 5.38 -1.00 11.67
N PHE A 122 6.58 -0.53 11.97
CA PHE A 122 7.07 0.80 11.63
C PHE A 122 8.38 0.64 10.86
N TYR A 123 8.48 1.28 9.70
CA TYR A 123 9.71 1.30 8.92
C TYR A 123 10.30 2.71 8.93
N LYS A 124 11.51 2.84 9.47
CA LYS A 124 12.23 4.11 9.49
C LYS A 124 12.95 4.30 8.16
N ILE A 125 12.48 5.25 7.36
CA ILE A 125 13.21 5.73 6.19
C ILE A 125 14.43 6.57 6.63
N LYS A 126 15.49 6.54 5.82
CA LYS A 126 16.74 7.26 6.07
C LYS A 126 16.66 8.72 5.63
#